data_AF-A0A101M813-F1
#
_entry.id   AF-A0A101M813-F1
#
_cell.length_a   1.000
_cell.length_b   1.000
_cell.length_c   1.000
_cell.angle_alpha   90.00
_cell.angle_beta   90.00
_cell.angle_gamma   90.00
#
_symmetry.space_group_name_H-M   'P 1'
#
loop_
_entity.id
_entity.type
_entity.pdbx_description
1 polymer ?
#
loop_
_entity_poly.entity_id
_entity_poly.type
_entity_poly.pdbx_seq_one_letter_code
_entity_poly.pdbx_strand_id
1 'polypeptide(L)'
;MHMSNTNIIIPQRANDNASLALSSLIHALYELESYAVARLVTKESKPPMLVLLAPSVEADYECLIEVQLPFAEDVRSYRFPPLDKIITVSGKVVTEHRNLPSAALKNAMSDYVDSMNFVTTNDEGEPTNDLPIDESFSPLLHRIESAVRYRAVHPNDPILDPSERLTEFAHPSEEMVKNSKSHLEKLMSTADVKKVPPKTKGRKRQRETEKPLSGLDVDALLSLEPKRTKISTENAIPEFKQTLSRAENIDAIHDAVQQMAKIIETQITHSLGHSNYDRVIEGLGTMREELVDYEEPAIYNDFVRQLKGKMLREELGGDRRELWWFVRKGKLGLIGKSEVDSSTIEEEEAQEFLAAN
;
A
#
# COMPACT_ATOMS: atom_id res chain seq x y z
N MET A 1 -20.39 -1.46 -17.43
CA MET A 1 -19.56 -2.56 -16.88
C MET A 1 -18.76 -3.13 -18.03
N HIS A 2 -17.62 -2.53 -18.35
CA HIS A 2 -16.80 -2.93 -19.49
C HIS A 2 -15.60 -3.71 -18.95
N MET A 3 -15.48 -4.98 -19.34
CA MET A 3 -14.50 -5.93 -18.79
C MET A 3 -13.32 -6.18 -19.74
N SER A 4 -13.53 -6.03 -21.04
CA SER A 4 -12.60 -6.43 -22.09
C SER A 4 -12.64 -5.48 -23.26
N ASN A 5 -11.73 -5.65 -24.22
CA ASN A 5 -11.80 -4.97 -25.51
C ASN A 5 -13.19 -5.11 -26.17
N THR A 6 -13.55 -4.07 -26.90
CA THR A 6 -14.76 -4.01 -27.73
C THR A 6 -14.45 -4.56 -29.11
N ASN A 7 -15.34 -5.39 -29.66
CA ASN A 7 -15.23 -5.84 -31.06
C ASN A 7 -16.42 -5.34 -31.87
N ILE A 8 -16.23 -5.25 -33.18
CA ILE A 8 -17.30 -4.92 -34.12
C ILE A 8 -17.74 -6.21 -34.83
N ILE A 9 -19.04 -6.50 -34.78
CA ILE A 9 -19.65 -7.62 -35.49
C ILE A 9 -20.24 -7.09 -36.79
N ILE A 10 -19.72 -7.63 -37.90
CA ILE A 10 -20.14 -7.35 -39.26
C ILE A 10 -20.63 -8.65 -39.93
N PRO A 11 -21.46 -8.57 -40.98
CA PRO A 11 -21.89 -9.76 -41.69
C PRO A 11 -20.71 -10.43 -42.41
N GLN A 12 -20.85 -11.72 -42.70
CA GLN A 12 -19.84 -12.45 -43.46
C GLN A 12 -19.66 -11.83 -44.84
N ARG A 13 -18.41 -11.53 -45.21
CA ARG A 13 -18.07 -10.97 -46.52
C ARG A 13 -18.60 -11.86 -47.65
N ALA A 14 -19.19 -11.25 -48.66
CA ALA A 14 -19.78 -11.90 -49.84
C ALA A 14 -21.03 -12.79 -49.58
N ASN A 15 -21.72 -12.60 -48.45
CA ASN A 15 -23.00 -13.26 -48.16
C ASN A 15 -24.12 -12.23 -48.00
N ASP A 16 -24.80 -11.93 -49.10
CA ASP A 16 -25.86 -10.91 -49.15
C ASP A 16 -27.05 -11.24 -48.25
N ASN A 17 -27.41 -12.52 -48.16
CA ASN A 17 -28.49 -12.98 -47.30
C ASN A 17 -28.19 -12.72 -45.82
N ALA A 18 -26.95 -12.98 -45.39
CA ALA A 18 -26.53 -12.69 -44.02
C ALA A 18 -26.45 -11.18 -43.75
N SER A 19 -26.03 -10.39 -44.74
CA SER A 19 -26.00 -8.92 -44.65
C SER A 19 -27.39 -8.34 -44.44
N LEU A 20 -28.38 -8.76 -45.24
CA LEU A 20 -29.75 -8.30 -45.13
C LEU A 20 -30.36 -8.70 -43.77
N ALA A 21 -30.15 -9.95 -43.34
CA ALA A 21 -30.65 -10.44 -42.06
C ALA A 21 -30.07 -9.64 -40.88
N LEU A 22 -28.75 -9.41 -40.86
CA LEU A 22 -28.12 -8.67 -39.77
C LEU A 22 -28.52 -7.19 -39.77
N SER A 23 -28.59 -6.55 -40.94
CA SER A 23 -29.07 -5.16 -41.06
C SER A 23 -30.50 -5.03 -40.52
N SER A 24 -31.42 -5.94 -40.90
CA SER A 24 -32.79 -5.92 -40.37
C SER A 24 -32.86 -6.05 -38.84
N LEU A 25 -31.95 -6.82 -38.25
CA LEU A 25 -31.84 -6.95 -36.79
C LEU A 25 -31.28 -5.67 -36.14
N ILE A 26 -30.25 -5.06 -36.74
CA ILE A 26 -29.64 -3.82 -36.24
C ILE A 26 -30.69 -2.69 -36.24
N HIS A 27 -31.40 -2.51 -37.36
CA HIS A 27 -32.47 -1.51 -37.45
C HIS A 27 -33.59 -1.76 -36.44
N ALA A 28 -34.03 -3.01 -36.29
CA ALA A 28 -35.04 -3.34 -35.29
C ALA A 28 -34.58 -3.03 -33.85
N LEU A 29 -33.32 -3.34 -33.51
CA LEU A 29 -32.76 -3.01 -32.20
C LEU A 29 -32.62 -1.50 -32.00
N TYR A 30 -32.23 -0.78 -33.05
CA TYR A 30 -32.06 0.68 -33.03
C TYR A 30 -33.41 1.40 -32.85
N GLU A 31 -34.43 1.04 -33.64
CA GLU A 31 -35.77 1.62 -33.55
C GLU A 31 -36.46 1.33 -32.20
N LEU A 32 -36.18 0.18 -31.60
CA LEU A 32 -36.74 -0.23 -30.31
C LEU A 32 -35.90 0.20 -29.11
N GLU A 33 -34.82 0.97 -29.31
CA GLU A 33 -33.86 1.36 -28.26
C GLU A 33 -33.42 0.18 -27.38
N SER A 34 -33.25 -0.99 -28.01
CA SER A 34 -33.05 -2.27 -27.34
C SER A 34 -31.67 -2.84 -27.62
N TYR A 35 -31.15 -3.60 -26.65
CA TYR A 35 -29.87 -4.29 -26.74
C TYR A 35 -30.08 -5.80 -26.74
N ALA A 36 -29.24 -6.54 -27.45
CA ALA A 36 -29.28 -7.99 -27.43
C ALA A 36 -28.22 -8.55 -26.46
N VAL A 37 -28.59 -9.57 -25.69
CA VAL A 37 -27.65 -10.33 -24.85
C VAL A 37 -27.39 -11.66 -25.53
N ALA A 38 -26.12 -11.97 -25.78
CA ALA A 38 -25.72 -13.18 -26.49
C ALA A 38 -24.65 -13.96 -25.72
N ARG A 39 -24.59 -15.26 -26.02
CA ARG A 39 -23.50 -16.14 -25.61
C ARG A 39 -22.52 -16.27 -26.75
N LEU A 40 -21.28 -15.83 -26.54
CA LEU A 40 -20.22 -15.89 -27.54
C LEU A 40 -19.17 -16.94 -27.16
N VAL A 41 -18.81 -17.79 -28.12
CA VAL A 41 -17.70 -18.75 -28.00
C VAL A 41 -16.79 -18.54 -29.21
N THR A 42 -15.61 -17.97 -29.01
CA THR A 42 -14.75 -17.56 -30.13
C THR A 42 -14.03 -18.73 -30.81
N LYS A 43 -13.68 -19.77 -30.06
CA LYS A 43 -13.01 -20.99 -30.58
C LYS A 43 -13.47 -22.21 -29.78
N GLU A 44 -13.30 -23.39 -30.37
CA GLU A 44 -13.42 -24.65 -29.65
C GLU A 44 -12.51 -24.67 -28.41
N SER A 45 -13.01 -25.21 -27.31
CA SER A 45 -12.34 -25.25 -25.99
C SER A 45 -12.07 -23.89 -25.32
N LYS A 46 -12.50 -22.75 -25.87
CA LYS A 46 -12.50 -21.48 -25.13
C LYS A 46 -13.75 -21.36 -24.24
N PRO A 47 -13.63 -20.74 -23.05
CA PRO A 47 -14.78 -20.53 -22.19
C PRO A 47 -15.83 -19.63 -22.89
N PRO A 48 -17.13 -19.90 -22.72
CA PRO A 48 -18.17 -19.03 -23.22
C PRO A 48 -18.15 -17.69 -22.49
N MET A 49 -18.40 -16.61 -23.23
CA MET A 49 -18.53 -15.26 -22.71
C MET A 49 -19.98 -14.80 -22.87
N LEU A 50 -20.48 -14.03 -21.89
CA LEU A 50 -21.71 -13.27 -22.06
C LEU A 50 -21.36 -11.92 -22.65
N VAL A 51 -22.04 -11.54 -23.72
CA VAL A 51 -21.79 -10.27 -24.43
C VAL A 51 -23.09 -9.52 -24.63
N LEU A 52 -22.99 -8.20 -24.53
CA LEU A 52 -24.01 -7.24 -24.95
C LEU A 52 -23.70 -6.83 -26.39
N LEU A 53 -24.73 -6.81 -27.22
CA LEU A 53 -24.67 -6.35 -28.61
C LEU A 53 -25.44 -5.03 -28.70
N ALA A 54 -24.72 -3.94 -28.93
CA ALA A 54 -25.29 -2.61 -29.12
C ALA A 54 -25.37 -2.24 -30.60
N PRO A 55 -26.54 -1.83 -31.12
CA PRO A 55 -26.65 -1.37 -32.49
C PRO A 55 -25.92 -0.03 -32.67
N SER A 56 -25.10 0.08 -33.70
CA SER A 56 -24.52 1.35 -34.16
C SER A 56 -24.75 1.50 -35.65
N VAL A 57 -25.41 2.60 -36.03
CA VAL A 57 -25.78 2.95 -37.41
C VAL A 57 -25.05 4.25 -37.73
N GLU A 58 -23.99 4.14 -38.53
CA GLU A 58 -23.25 5.28 -39.07
C GLU A 58 -23.61 5.48 -40.55
N ALA A 59 -23.19 6.61 -41.14
CA ALA A 59 -23.54 6.93 -42.53
C ALA A 59 -22.98 5.90 -43.54
N ASP A 60 -21.79 5.35 -43.24
CA ASP A 60 -21.07 4.46 -44.15
C ASP A 60 -21.32 2.97 -43.86
N TYR A 61 -21.71 2.62 -42.64
CA TYR A 61 -21.89 1.22 -42.24
C TYR A 61 -22.82 1.06 -41.03
N GLU A 62 -23.34 -0.15 -40.90
CA GLU A 62 -24.15 -0.60 -39.77
C GLU A 62 -23.43 -1.77 -39.11
N CYS A 63 -23.39 -1.79 -37.77
CA CYS A 63 -22.75 -2.88 -37.05
C CYS A 63 -23.39 -3.14 -35.68
N LEU A 64 -23.03 -4.28 -35.09
CA LEU A 64 -23.24 -4.54 -33.68
C LEU A 64 -21.91 -4.41 -32.92
N ILE A 65 -21.90 -3.57 -31.90
CA ILE A 65 -20.78 -3.41 -31.00
C ILE A 65 -20.89 -4.47 -29.90
N GLU A 66 -19.89 -5.35 -29.83
CA GLU A 66 -19.77 -6.40 -28.82
C GLU A 66 -19.06 -5.87 -27.58
N VAL A 67 -19.73 -5.97 -26.42
CA VAL A 67 -19.16 -5.63 -25.12
C VAL A 67 -19.34 -6.81 -24.16
N GLN A 68 -18.25 -7.30 -23.56
CA GLN A 68 -18.31 -8.38 -22.57
C GLN A 68 -19.04 -7.91 -21.29
N LEU A 69 -20.02 -8.72 -20.86
CA LEU A 69 -20.73 -8.55 -19.60
C LEU A 69 -20.03 -9.33 -18.47
N PRO A 70 -20.01 -8.79 -17.24
CA PRO A 70 -19.46 -9.50 -16.09
C PRO A 70 -20.36 -10.67 -15.67
N PHE A 71 -19.74 -11.73 -15.15
CA PHE A 71 -20.44 -12.80 -14.45
C PHE A 71 -20.72 -12.43 -12.98
N ALA A 72 -21.49 -13.27 -12.29
CA ALA A 72 -21.82 -13.05 -10.89
C ALA A 72 -20.56 -13.01 -9.99
N GLU A 73 -19.53 -13.77 -10.36
CA GLU A 73 -18.25 -13.85 -9.68
C GLU A 73 -17.38 -12.60 -9.87
N ASP A 74 -17.59 -11.83 -10.95
CA ASP A 74 -16.85 -10.61 -11.24
C ASP A 74 -17.36 -9.39 -10.45
N VAL A 75 -18.62 -9.45 -9.99
CA VAL A 75 -19.28 -8.32 -9.31
C VAL A 75 -18.84 -8.26 -7.84
N ARG A 76 -18.13 -7.18 -7.49
CA ARG A 76 -17.76 -6.88 -6.10
C ARG A 76 -18.71 -5.86 -5.49
N SER A 77 -19.63 -6.34 -4.65
CA SER A 77 -20.62 -5.48 -3.98
C SER A 77 -20.04 -4.80 -2.73
N TYR A 78 -19.18 -3.80 -2.92
CA TYR A 78 -18.74 -2.94 -1.84
C TYR A 78 -19.85 -1.99 -1.42
N ARG A 79 -20.06 -1.85 -0.10
CA ARG A 79 -21.01 -0.90 0.45
C ARG A 79 -20.26 0.36 0.83
N PHE A 80 -20.59 1.46 0.18
CA PHE A 80 -20.07 2.78 0.51
C PHE A 80 -21.15 3.59 1.25
N PRO A 81 -20.79 4.36 2.28
CA PRO A 81 -21.69 5.35 2.86
C PRO A 81 -22.12 6.36 1.78
N PRO A 82 -23.40 6.77 1.76
CA PRO A 82 -23.85 7.83 0.88
C PRO A 82 -23.08 9.13 1.16
N LEU A 83 -22.74 9.87 0.11
CA LEU A 83 -22.04 11.16 0.21
C LEU A 83 -23.00 12.36 0.34
N ASP A 84 -24.26 12.18 0.00
CA ASP A 84 -25.33 13.19 0.04
C ASP A 84 -25.97 13.33 1.43
N LYS A 85 -25.87 12.28 2.26
CA LYS A 85 -26.49 12.21 3.58
C LYS A 85 -25.62 11.42 4.53
N ILE A 86 -25.64 11.79 5.81
CA ILE A 86 -24.96 11.04 6.85
C ILE A 86 -25.99 10.23 7.61
N ILE A 87 -25.77 8.91 7.65
CA ILE A 87 -26.58 7.99 8.44
C ILE A 87 -25.79 7.74 9.73
N THR A 88 -26.33 8.19 10.87
CA THR A 88 -25.71 7.89 12.16
C THR A 88 -25.87 6.41 12.50
N VAL A 89 -25.10 5.90 13.47
CA VAL A 89 -25.22 4.50 13.96
C VAL A 89 -26.65 4.19 14.43
N SER A 90 -27.40 5.21 14.84
CA SER A 90 -28.82 5.12 15.26
C SER A 90 -29.83 5.17 14.10
N GLY A 91 -29.37 5.23 12.84
CA GLY A 91 -30.23 5.28 11.65
C GLY A 91 -30.84 6.66 11.36
N LYS A 92 -30.47 7.71 12.10
CA LYS A 92 -30.97 9.07 11.84
C LYS A 92 -30.25 9.65 10.62
N VAL A 93 -31.03 10.14 9.66
CA VAL A 93 -30.52 10.80 8.46
C VAL A 93 -30.24 12.27 8.79
N VAL A 94 -29.01 12.70 8.61
CA VAL A 94 -28.57 14.08 8.76
C VAL A 94 -28.20 14.62 7.38
N THR A 95 -28.86 15.69 6.98
CA THR A 95 -28.67 16.39 5.70
C THR A 95 -27.79 17.63 5.82
N GLU A 96 -27.54 18.11 7.04
CA GLU A 96 -26.68 19.26 7.31
C GLU A 96 -25.55 18.83 8.24
N HIS A 97 -24.33 18.79 7.71
CA HIS A 97 -23.14 18.43 8.46
C HIS A 97 -21.91 19.08 7.82
N ARG A 98 -20.82 19.25 8.60
CA ARG A 98 -19.55 19.81 8.13
C ARG A 98 -18.97 19.09 6.90
N ASN A 99 -19.23 17.78 6.79
CA ASN A 99 -18.72 16.94 5.70
C ASN A 99 -19.67 16.89 4.49
N LEU A 100 -20.83 17.56 4.56
CA LEU A 100 -21.76 17.67 3.44
C LEU A 100 -21.57 19.02 2.73
N PRO A 101 -21.77 19.08 1.41
CA PRO A 101 -21.51 20.29 0.65
C PRO A 101 -22.52 21.40 0.96
N SER A 102 -22.02 22.55 1.38
CA SER A 102 -22.81 23.77 1.56
C SER A 102 -23.28 24.33 0.22
N ALA A 103 -24.34 25.14 0.21
CA ALA A 103 -24.82 25.80 -1.01
C ALA A 103 -23.72 26.69 -1.65
N ALA A 104 -22.93 27.38 -0.83
CA ALA A 104 -21.80 28.17 -1.29
C ALA A 104 -20.72 27.32 -1.98
N LEU A 105 -20.41 26.13 -1.43
CA LEU A 105 -19.45 25.21 -2.02
C LEU A 105 -19.95 24.65 -3.36
N LYS A 106 -21.25 24.33 -3.46
CA LYS A 106 -21.86 23.86 -4.72
C LYS A 106 -21.78 24.93 -5.81
N ASN A 107 -22.10 26.17 -5.49
CA ASN A 107 -22.02 27.28 -6.45
C ASN A 107 -20.58 27.53 -6.89
N ALA A 108 -19.62 27.58 -5.94
CA ALA A 108 -18.21 27.76 -6.26
C ALA A 108 -17.66 26.63 -7.16
N MET A 109 -18.12 25.38 -6.96
CA MET A 109 -17.76 24.27 -7.83
C MET A 109 -18.41 24.40 -9.21
N SER A 110 -19.67 24.82 -9.29
CA SER A 110 -20.36 25.07 -10.57
C SER A 110 -19.61 26.11 -11.40
N ASP A 111 -19.31 27.28 -10.80
CA ASP A 111 -18.57 28.35 -11.48
C ASP A 111 -17.20 27.89 -11.98
N TYR A 112 -16.53 27.01 -11.22
CA TYR A 112 -15.25 26.44 -11.62
C TYR A 112 -15.39 25.46 -12.80
N VAL A 113 -16.38 24.58 -12.78
CA VAL A 113 -16.68 23.64 -13.88
C VAL A 113 -17.02 24.42 -15.16
N ASP A 114 -17.87 25.45 -15.06
CA ASP A 114 -18.24 26.30 -16.19
C ASP A 114 -17.02 27.03 -16.78
N SER A 115 -16.05 27.41 -15.94
CA SER A 115 -14.80 28.05 -16.38
C SER A 115 -13.80 27.11 -17.06
N MET A 116 -13.95 25.80 -16.88
CA MET A 116 -13.05 24.75 -17.39
C MET A 116 -13.73 23.87 -18.46
N ASN A 117 -14.69 24.42 -19.19
CA ASN A 117 -15.37 23.71 -20.27
C ASN A 117 -14.50 23.66 -21.54
N PHE A 118 -14.31 22.46 -22.09
CA PHE A 118 -13.52 22.21 -23.32
C PHE A 118 -14.35 22.28 -24.60
N VAL A 119 -15.68 22.39 -24.49
CA VAL A 119 -16.57 22.52 -25.65
C VAL A 119 -16.77 24.00 -25.93
N THR A 120 -16.15 24.48 -27.00
CA THR A 120 -16.38 25.81 -27.55
C THR A 120 -17.39 25.72 -28.70
N THR A 121 -18.07 26.82 -29.01
CA THR A 121 -18.93 26.90 -30.19
C THR A 121 -18.18 27.66 -31.27
N ASN A 122 -18.01 27.06 -32.44
CA ASN A 122 -17.46 27.74 -33.62
C ASN A 122 -18.37 28.89 -34.08
N ASP A 123 -17.86 29.71 -35.01
CA ASP A 123 -18.61 30.78 -35.68
C ASP A 123 -19.90 30.29 -36.39
N GLU A 124 -19.99 28.99 -36.70
CA GLU A 124 -21.15 28.32 -37.31
C GLU A 124 -22.12 27.73 -36.27
N GLY A 125 -21.83 27.89 -34.97
CA GLY A 125 -22.65 27.39 -33.86
C GLY A 125 -22.48 25.91 -33.54
N GLU A 126 -21.56 25.22 -34.22
CA GLU A 126 -21.25 23.82 -33.95
C GLU A 126 -20.32 23.67 -32.73
N PRO A 127 -20.56 22.69 -31.84
CA PRO A 127 -19.70 22.42 -30.70
C PRO A 127 -18.39 21.81 -31.18
N THR A 128 -17.28 22.52 -30.99
CA THR A 128 -15.92 22.03 -31.18
C THR A 128 -15.28 21.70 -29.85
N ASN A 129 -14.59 20.57 -29.81
CA ASN A 129 -13.82 20.17 -28.65
C ASN A 129 -12.39 20.70 -28.81
N ASP A 130 -11.97 21.58 -27.91
CA ASP A 130 -10.62 22.15 -27.91
C ASP A 130 -9.55 21.07 -27.66
N LEU A 131 -9.92 19.89 -27.12
CA LEU A 131 -9.03 18.75 -26.87
C LEU A 131 -9.63 17.43 -27.40
N PRO A 132 -9.48 17.11 -28.71
CA PRO A 132 -9.93 15.84 -29.27
C PRO A 132 -8.96 14.70 -28.89
N ILE A 133 -9.07 14.20 -27.66
CA ILE A 133 -8.22 13.11 -27.13
C ILE A 133 -8.43 11.81 -27.93
N ASP A 134 -9.65 11.56 -28.40
CA ASP A 134 -10.00 10.33 -29.13
C ASP A 134 -9.34 10.28 -30.52
N GLU A 135 -9.00 11.43 -31.10
CA GLU A 135 -8.27 11.54 -32.37
C GLU A 135 -6.75 11.62 -32.18
N SER A 136 -6.27 11.59 -30.93
CA SER A 136 -4.85 11.71 -30.62
C SER A 136 -4.10 10.38 -30.71
N PHE A 137 -2.85 10.42 -31.17
CA PHE A 137 -1.97 9.26 -31.16
C PHE A 137 -1.39 8.99 -29.77
N SER A 138 -1.08 7.73 -29.47
CA SER A 138 -0.47 7.35 -28.19
C SER A 138 0.88 8.08 -27.98
N PRO A 139 1.01 8.96 -26.97
CA PRO A 139 2.24 9.73 -26.75
C PRO A 139 3.41 8.83 -26.35
N LEU A 140 3.14 7.68 -25.73
CA LEU A 140 4.16 6.74 -25.27
C LEU A 140 4.91 6.09 -26.43
N LEU A 141 4.21 5.70 -27.51
CA LEU A 141 4.83 5.12 -28.69
C LEU A 141 5.75 6.13 -29.37
N HIS A 142 5.25 7.34 -29.62
CA HIS A 142 6.05 8.42 -30.19
C HIS A 142 7.24 8.81 -29.31
N ARG A 143 7.10 8.77 -27.99
CA ARG A 143 8.19 9.03 -27.05
C ARG A 143 9.30 7.98 -27.14
N ILE A 144 8.93 6.71 -27.21
CA ILE A 144 9.90 5.61 -27.36
C ILE A 144 10.62 5.71 -28.70
N GLU A 145 9.87 5.87 -29.80
CA GLU A 145 10.46 5.95 -31.14
C GLU A 145 11.38 7.16 -31.31
N SER A 146 10.99 8.33 -30.78
CA SER A 146 11.83 9.53 -30.81
C SER A 146 13.12 9.35 -30.01
N ALA A 147 13.05 8.73 -28.82
CA ALA A 147 14.22 8.43 -28.02
C ALA A 147 15.16 7.43 -28.72
N VAL A 148 14.62 6.38 -29.33
CA VAL A 148 15.38 5.38 -30.10
C VAL A 148 16.05 6.05 -31.31
N ARG A 149 15.32 6.86 -32.08
CA ARG A 149 15.85 7.60 -33.23
C ARG A 149 16.96 8.56 -32.82
N TYR A 150 16.78 9.28 -31.72
CA TYR A 150 17.77 10.23 -31.22
C TYR A 150 19.06 9.53 -30.79
N ARG A 151 18.94 8.44 -30.01
CA ARG A 151 20.10 7.65 -29.55
C ARG A 151 20.82 6.90 -30.67
N ALA A 152 20.12 6.55 -31.75
CA ALA A 152 20.74 5.96 -32.93
C ALA A 152 21.68 6.94 -33.65
N VAL A 153 21.35 8.23 -33.65
CA VAL A 153 22.19 9.29 -34.24
C VAL A 153 23.23 9.81 -33.23
N HIS A 154 22.85 9.88 -31.94
CA HIS A 154 23.65 10.42 -30.85
C HIS A 154 23.82 9.40 -29.71
N PRO A 155 24.78 8.46 -29.81
CA PRO A 155 24.92 7.35 -28.87
C PRO A 155 25.36 7.74 -27.44
N ASN A 156 25.89 8.93 -27.23
CA ASN A 156 26.41 9.35 -25.91
C ASN A 156 25.57 10.47 -25.27
N ASP A 157 24.62 11.06 -26.01
CA ASP A 157 23.82 12.18 -25.52
C ASP A 157 22.65 11.68 -24.65
N PRO A 158 22.26 12.44 -23.61
CA PRO A 158 21.09 12.10 -22.81
C PRO A 158 19.82 12.13 -23.66
N ILE A 159 18.80 11.38 -23.25
CA ILE A 159 17.50 11.40 -23.93
C ILE A 159 16.91 12.80 -23.78
N LEU A 160 16.60 13.45 -24.90
CA LEU A 160 15.95 14.77 -24.92
C LEU A 160 14.61 14.71 -24.20
N ASP A 161 14.15 15.84 -23.68
CA ASP A 161 12.79 15.97 -23.14
C ASP A 161 11.72 15.72 -24.22
N PRO A 162 10.49 15.32 -23.83
CA PRO A 162 9.41 15.13 -24.80
C PRO A 162 9.10 16.46 -25.50
N SER A 163 8.82 16.39 -26.80
CA SER A 163 8.43 17.58 -27.57
C SER A 163 7.10 18.14 -27.08
N GLU A 164 6.95 19.47 -27.10
CA GLU A 164 5.75 20.18 -26.65
C GLU A 164 4.46 19.65 -27.28
N ARG A 165 4.47 19.33 -28.59
CA ARG A 165 3.33 18.73 -29.31
C ARG A 165 2.87 17.38 -28.72
N LEU A 166 3.78 16.58 -28.16
CA LEU A 166 3.42 15.30 -27.53
C LEU A 166 2.83 15.50 -26.13
N THR A 167 3.17 16.61 -25.46
CA THR A 167 2.66 16.97 -24.13
C THR A 167 1.49 17.94 -24.18
N GLU A 168 1.08 18.38 -25.37
CA GLU A 168 0.00 19.34 -25.59
C GLU A 168 -1.30 18.90 -24.91
N PHE A 169 -1.70 17.64 -25.08
CA PHE A 169 -2.90 17.09 -24.46
C PHE A 169 -2.70 16.60 -23.02
N ALA A 170 -1.47 16.66 -22.48
CA ALA A 170 -1.23 16.27 -21.10
C ALA A 170 -1.72 17.34 -20.12
N HIS A 171 -1.84 18.59 -20.57
CA HIS A 171 -2.16 19.75 -19.74
C HIS A 171 -3.30 20.56 -20.41
N PRO A 172 -4.21 21.15 -19.62
CA PRO A 172 -5.18 22.10 -20.18
C PRO A 172 -4.50 23.34 -20.75
N SER A 173 -5.19 24.04 -21.65
CA SER A 173 -4.67 25.28 -22.26
C SER A 173 -4.35 26.35 -21.21
N GLU A 174 -3.26 27.09 -21.42
CA GLU A 174 -2.81 28.09 -20.43
C GLU A 174 -3.84 29.21 -20.20
N GLU A 175 -4.55 29.61 -21.26
CA GLU A 175 -5.57 30.65 -21.18
C GLU A 175 -6.73 30.21 -20.30
N MET A 176 -7.19 28.97 -20.45
CA MET A 176 -8.24 28.39 -19.61
C MET A 176 -7.79 28.29 -18.15
N VAL A 177 -6.53 27.90 -17.89
CA VAL A 177 -5.97 27.88 -16.54
C VAL A 177 -5.92 29.29 -15.92
N LYS A 178 -5.54 30.31 -16.71
CA LYS A 178 -5.51 31.70 -16.26
C LYS A 178 -6.92 32.21 -15.91
N ASN A 179 -7.92 31.89 -16.73
CA ASN A 179 -9.32 32.30 -16.54
C ASN A 179 -9.96 31.62 -15.31
N SER A 180 -9.72 30.31 -15.14
CA SER A 180 -10.27 29.50 -14.05
C SER A 180 -9.58 29.73 -12.70
N LYS A 181 -8.37 30.31 -12.67
CA LYS A 181 -7.60 30.55 -11.44
C LYS A 181 -8.40 31.29 -10.36
N SER A 182 -9.15 32.32 -10.73
CA SER A 182 -9.95 33.10 -9.78
C SER A 182 -11.10 32.29 -9.15
N HIS A 183 -11.71 31.40 -9.92
CA HIS A 183 -12.75 30.48 -9.46
C HIS A 183 -12.16 29.38 -8.58
N LEU A 184 -10.97 28.88 -8.93
CA LEU A 184 -10.25 27.89 -8.14
C LEU A 184 -9.84 28.43 -6.76
N GLU A 185 -9.37 29.67 -6.67
CA GLU A 185 -9.02 30.31 -5.38
C GLU A 185 -10.26 30.48 -4.47
N LYS A 186 -11.42 30.83 -5.05
CA LYS A 186 -12.71 30.87 -4.33
C LYS A 186 -13.13 29.47 -3.86
N LEU A 187 -12.94 28.46 -4.69
CA LEU A 187 -13.23 27.06 -4.33
C LEU A 187 -12.32 26.58 -3.19
N MET A 188 -11.02 26.84 -3.26
CA MET A 188 -10.06 26.45 -2.23
C MET A 188 -10.36 27.11 -0.88
N SER A 189 -10.71 28.40 -0.88
CA SER A 189 -11.05 29.14 0.33
C SER A 189 -12.38 28.68 0.96
N THR A 190 -13.39 28.35 0.14
CA THR A 190 -14.68 27.85 0.63
C THR A 190 -14.62 26.39 1.11
N ALA A 191 -13.76 25.57 0.49
CA ALA A 191 -13.62 24.16 0.84
C ALA A 191 -12.72 23.88 2.06
N ASP A 192 -11.89 24.84 2.50
CA ASP A 192 -10.93 24.70 3.62
C ASP A 192 -10.09 23.40 3.52
N VAL A 193 -9.60 23.09 2.32
CA VAL A 193 -8.84 21.86 2.07
C VAL A 193 -7.46 21.96 2.72
N LYS A 194 -7.23 21.10 3.72
CA LYS A 194 -5.97 21.00 4.45
C LYS A 194 -5.25 19.70 4.10
N LYS A 195 -3.96 19.79 3.79
CA LYS A 195 -3.12 18.60 3.61
C LYS A 195 -2.95 17.92 4.96
N VAL A 196 -3.47 16.71 5.08
CA VAL A 196 -3.19 15.86 6.25
C VAL A 196 -1.70 15.48 6.19
N PRO A 197 -0.92 15.74 7.25
CA PRO A 197 0.47 15.31 7.27
C PRO A 197 0.50 13.79 7.07
N PRO A 198 1.44 13.27 6.26
CA PRO A 198 1.56 11.83 6.10
C PRO A 198 1.69 11.22 7.50
N LYS A 199 0.87 10.19 7.79
CA LYS A 199 1.02 9.44 9.04
C LYS A 199 2.48 9.05 9.14
N THR A 200 3.18 9.55 10.16
CA THR A 200 4.57 9.21 10.42
C THR A 200 4.61 7.70 10.56
N LYS A 201 5.05 6.98 9.53
CA LYS A 201 5.47 5.60 9.72
C LYS A 201 6.52 5.66 10.82
N GLY A 202 6.39 4.82 11.84
CA GLY A 202 7.37 4.73 12.93
C GLY A 202 8.77 4.86 12.34
N ARG A 203 9.55 5.79 12.88
CA ARG A 203 10.89 6.09 12.38
C ARG A 203 11.69 4.81 12.52
N LYS A 204 11.80 4.00 11.45
CA LYS A 204 12.85 2.99 11.35
C LYS A 204 14.15 3.77 11.53
N ARG A 205 14.74 3.70 12.72
CA ARG A 205 16.11 4.12 12.92
C ARG A 205 16.91 3.23 11.98
N GLN A 206 17.27 3.76 10.82
CA GLN A 206 18.36 3.17 10.05
C GLN A 206 19.53 3.15 11.01
N ARG A 207 19.88 1.95 11.46
CA ARG A 207 21.18 1.68 12.05
C ARG A 207 22.19 2.16 11.01
N GLU A 208 22.82 3.31 11.26
CA GLU A 208 24.08 3.61 10.60
C GLU A 208 25.05 2.55 11.13
N THR A 209 25.11 1.41 10.44
CA THR A 209 26.25 0.53 10.57
C THR A 209 27.45 1.39 10.19
N GLU A 210 28.34 1.62 11.15
CA GLU A 210 29.60 2.32 10.92
C GLU A 210 30.34 1.55 9.82
N LYS A 211 30.25 2.05 8.59
CA LYS A 211 30.95 1.44 7.46
C LYS A 211 32.44 1.62 7.75
N PRO A 212 33.22 0.54 7.85
CA PRO A 212 34.65 0.68 8.05
C PRO A 212 35.22 1.48 6.87
N LEU A 213 36.06 2.48 7.17
CA LEU A 213 36.65 3.41 6.19
C LEU A 213 37.34 2.69 5.01
N SER A 214 37.71 1.43 5.22
CA SER A 214 38.40 0.53 4.30
C SER A 214 37.52 -0.06 3.20
N GLY A 215 36.18 0.11 3.24
CA GLY A 215 35.26 -0.53 2.28
C GLY A 215 35.30 -2.07 2.30
N LEU A 216 35.91 -2.66 3.32
CA LEU A 216 35.98 -4.11 3.52
C LEU A 216 34.71 -4.57 4.22
N ASP A 217 33.94 -5.40 3.54
CA ASP A 217 32.73 -6.00 4.09
C ASP A 217 33.10 -7.15 5.04
N VAL A 218 33.31 -6.78 6.31
CA VAL A 218 33.65 -7.72 7.38
C VAL A 218 32.51 -8.72 7.61
N ASP A 219 31.26 -8.30 7.38
CA ASP A 219 30.08 -9.17 7.48
C ASP A 219 30.10 -10.23 6.38
N ALA A 220 30.48 -9.90 5.15
CA ALA A 220 30.64 -10.89 4.08
C ALA A 220 31.73 -11.93 4.40
N LEU A 221 32.83 -11.54 5.05
CA LEU A 221 33.90 -12.45 5.47
C LEU A 221 33.46 -13.39 6.61
N LEU A 222 32.69 -12.86 7.58
CA LEU A 222 32.13 -13.63 8.69
C LEU A 222 30.88 -14.45 8.32
N SER A 223 30.32 -14.21 7.13
CA SER A 223 29.20 -14.97 6.55
C SER A 223 29.63 -16.26 5.86
N LEU A 224 30.93 -16.42 5.60
CA LEU A 224 31.51 -17.64 5.03
C LEU A 224 31.65 -18.77 6.07
N GLU A 225 31.54 -18.46 7.36
CA GLU A 225 31.48 -19.49 8.40
C GLU A 225 30.12 -20.20 8.38
N PRO A 226 30.08 -21.55 8.50
CA PRO A 226 28.85 -22.31 8.44
C PRO A 226 27.86 -21.84 9.51
N LYS A 227 26.57 -21.74 9.15
CA LYS A 227 25.45 -21.38 10.04
C LYS A 227 25.56 -22.14 11.37
N ARG A 228 26.15 -21.51 12.40
CA ARG A 228 26.09 -22.04 13.76
C ARG A 228 24.65 -21.86 14.21
N THR A 229 23.90 -22.96 14.30
CA THR A 229 22.48 -22.96 14.65
C THR A 229 22.22 -22.80 16.14
N LYS A 230 23.27 -22.80 16.97
CA LYS A 230 23.18 -22.74 18.43
C LYS A 230 24.11 -21.67 18.99
N ILE A 231 23.55 -20.78 19.80
CA ILE A 231 24.29 -19.78 20.59
C ILE A 231 25.08 -20.52 21.68
N SER A 232 26.37 -20.22 21.79
CA SER A 232 27.27 -20.78 22.79
C SER A 232 27.13 -20.05 24.13
N THR A 233 27.42 -20.74 25.23
CA THR A 233 27.38 -20.15 26.58
C THR A 233 28.56 -19.21 26.86
N GLU A 234 29.66 -19.35 26.13
CA GLU A 234 30.90 -18.58 26.33
C GLU A 234 30.85 -17.22 25.61
N ASN A 235 30.20 -17.15 24.43
CA ASN A 235 30.06 -15.93 23.62
C ASN A 235 28.59 -15.60 23.31
N ALA A 236 27.72 -15.71 24.31
CA ALA A 236 26.27 -15.62 24.13
C ALA A 236 25.81 -14.27 23.53
N ILE A 237 26.35 -13.14 24.02
CA ILE A 237 25.91 -11.79 23.66
C ILE A 237 26.22 -11.46 22.18
N PRO A 238 27.47 -11.59 21.68
CA PRO A 238 27.76 -11.31 20.28
C PRO A 238 27.07 -12.26 19.30
N GLU A 239 27.00 -13.56 19.63
CA GLU A 239 26.36 -14.57 18.78
C GLU A 239 24.84 -14.37 18.72
N PHE A 240 24.21 -13.91 19.80
CA PHE A 240 22.79 -13.53 19.79
C PHE A 240 22.53 -12.34 18.87
N LYS A 241 23.31 -11.26 18.97
CA LYS A 241 23.19 -10.09 18.07
C LYS A 241 23.39 -10.48 16.61
N GLN A 242 24.36 -11.34 16.33
CA GLN A 242 24.62 -11.84 14.98
C GLN A 242 23.45 -12.69 14.47
N THR A 243 22.87 -13.55 15.30
CA THR A 243 21.73 -14.39 14.94
C THR A 243 20.49 -13.56 14.64
N LEU A 244 20.20 -12.54 15.47
CA LEU A 244 19.09 -11.61 15.22
C LEU A 244 19.29 -10.78 13.95
N SER A 245 20.51 -10.32 13.68
CA SER A 245 20.80 -9.54 12.45
C SER A 245 20.58 -10.34 11.16
N ARG A 246 20.64 -11.67 11.24
CA ARG A 246 20.42 -12.60 10.12
C ARG A 246 18.98 -13.14 10.08
N ALA A 247 18.14 -12.81 11.06
CA ALA A 247 16.78 -13.31 11.13
C ALA A 247 15.89 -12.57 10.12
N GLU A 248 15.37 -13.30 9.14
CA GLU A 248 14.45 -12.75 8.13
C GLU A 248 12.98 -12.83 8.57
N ASN A 249 12.67 -13.73 9.51
CA ASN A 249 11.31 -14.06 9.96
C ASN A 249 11.18 -14.03 11.50
N ILE A 250 9.97 -13.80 11.99
CA ILE A 250 9.62 -13.73 13.42
C ILE A 250 9.97 -15.05 14.15
N ASP A 251 9.76 -16.20 13.51
CA ASP A 251 10.07 -17.51 14.12
C ASP A 251 11.57 -17.66 14.45
N ALA A 252 12.45 -17.10 13.61
CA ALA A 252 13.90 -17.14 13.85
C ALA A 252 14.32 -16.22 15.00
N ILE A 253 13.62 -15.09 15.17
CA ILE A 253 13.82 -14.18 16.32
C ILE A 253 13.39 -14.90 17.60
N HIS A 254 12.24 -15.55 17.59
CA HIS A 254 11.73 -16.31 18.73
C HIS A 254 12.68 -17.45 19.13
N ASP A 255 13.20 -18.21 18.16
CA ASP A 255 14.18 -19.29 18.42
C ASP A 255 15.48 -18.74 19.04
N ALA A 256 15.98 -17.60 18.55
CA ALA A 256 17.18 -16.97 19.10
C ALA A 256 16.96 -16.49 20.56
N VAL A 257 15.80 -15.90 20.83
CA VAL A 257 15.42 -15.46 22.19
C VAL A 257 15.28 -16.66 23.14
N GLN A 258 14.68 -17.76 22.68
CA GLN A 258 14.59 -18.98 23.49
C GLN A 258 15.96 -19.58 23.83
N GLN A 259 16.90 -19.56 22.89
CA GLN A 259 18.27 -20.01 23.13
C GLN A 259 18.98 -19.12 24.16
N MET A 260 18.87 -17.79 24.03
CA MET A 260 19.42 -16.85 25.00
C MET A 260 18.78 -17.00 26.38
N ALA A 261 17.46 -17.15 26.44
CA ALA A 261 16.69 -17.40 27.66
C ALA A 261 17.20 -18.65 28.41
N LYS A 262 17.41 -19.75 27.69
CA LYS A 262 17.95 -20.99 28.27
C LYS A 262 19.38 -20.82 28.79
N ILE A 263 20.21 -20.05 28.10
CA ILE A 263 21.57 -19.74 28.55
C ILE A 263 21.52 -18.92 29.84
N ILE A 264 20.66 -17.90 29.90
CA ILE A 264 20.44 -17.08 31.10
C ILE A 264 19.98 -17.96 32.27
N GLU A 265 18.99 -18.83 32.08
CA GLU A 265 18.51 -19.76 33.12
C GLU A 265 19.62 -20.73 33.59
N THR A 266 20.46 -21.20 32.66
CA THR A 266 21.60 -22.08 32.98
C THR A 266 22.67 -21.33 33.79
N GLN A 267 22.95 -20.07 33.44
CA GLN A 267 23.90 -19.23 34.17
C GLN A 267 23.42 -18.89 35.58
N ILE A 268 22.10 -18.70 35.77
CA ILE A 268 21.49 -18.48 37.08
C ILE A 268 21.56 -19.75 37.94
N THR A 269 21.16 -20.91 37.39
CA THR A 269 21.14 -22.19 38.12
C THR A 269 22.53 -22.64 38.57
N HIS A 270 23.55 -22.46 37.72
CA HIS A 270 24.92 -22.87 38.00
C HIS A 270 25.76 -21.75 38.66
N SER A 271 25.14 -20.64 39.04
CA SER A 271 25.84 -19.55 39.74
C SER A 271 26.15 -19.93 41.19
N LEU A 272 27.45 -19.96 41.51
CA LEU A 272 27.93 -19.98 42.89
C LEU A 272 27.98 -18.52 43.37
N GLY A 273 26.99 -18.11 44.18
CA GLY A 273 26.85 -16.72 44.64
C GLY A 273 26.59 -15.73 43.49
N HIS A 274 27.30 -14.59 43.50
CA HIS A 274 27.12 -13.49 42.53
C HIS A 274 27.95 -13.61 41.24
N SER A 275 28.77 -14.65 41.11
CA SER A 275 29.79 -14.78 40.05
C SER A 275 29.27 -14.63 38.62
N ASN A 276 28.02 -15.03 38.36
CA ASN A 276 27.41 -14.94 37.02
C ASN A 276 26.33 -13.85 36.90
N TYR A 277 26.04 -13.09 37.96
CA TYR A 277 24.92 -12.13 37.93
C TYR A 277 25.17 -10.98 36.95
N ASP A 278 26.41 -10.49 36.86
CA ASP A 278 26.76 -9.43 35.91
C ASP A 278 26.52 -9.85 34.45
N ARG A 279 26.88 -11.10 34.10
CA ARG A 279 26.64 -11.67 32.76
C ARG A 279 25.16 -11.83 32.44
N VAL A 280 24.37 -12.21 33.44
CA VAL A 280 22.92 -12.34 33.31
C VAL A 280 22.26 -10.98 33.09
N ILE A 281 22.68 -9.95 33.83
CA ILE A 281 22.16 -8.58 33.68
C ILE A 281 22.51 -8.02 32.30
N GLU A 282 23.75 -8.22 31.84
CA GLU A 282 24.18 -7.78 30.51
C GLU A 282 23.44 -8.52 29.39
N GLY A 283 23.21 -9.83 29.56
CA GLY A 283 22.41 -10.63 28.64
C GLY A 283 20.95 -10.20 28.57
N LEU A 284 20.32 -9.95 29.73
CA LEU A 284 18.95 -9.42 29.82
C LEU A 284 18.84 -8.01 29.22
N GLY A 285 19.80 -7.14 29.51
CA GLY A 285 19.88 -5.79 28.95
C GLY A 285 19.99 -5.81 27.45
N THR A 286 20.92 -6.60 26.91
CA THR A 286 21.09 -6.76 25.47
C THR A 286 19.83 -7.31 24.80
N MET A 287 19.21 -8.34 25.39
CA MET A 287 18.00 -8.93 24.85
C MET A 287 16.81 -7.96 24.86
N ARG A 288 16.71 -7.11 25.89
CA ARG A 288 15.71 -6.04 25.97
C ARG A 288 15.92 -5.00 24.87
N GLU A 289 17.15 -4.51 24.73
CA GLU A 289 17.50 -3.51 23.72
C GLU A 289 17.18 -4.01 22.30
N GLU A 290 17.62 -5.23 21.96
CA GLU A 290 17.40 -5.78 20.63
C GLU A 290 15.90 -6.02 20.37
N LEU A 291 15.12 -6.52 21.34
CA LEU A 291 13.67 -6.75 21.13
C LEU A 291 12.84 -5.46 21.11
N VAL A 292 13.32 -4.39 21.75
CA VAL A 292 12.79 -3.03 21.54
C VAL A 292 13.08 -2.58 20.12
N ASP A 293 14.29 -2.83 19.60
CA ASP A 293 14.69 -2.42 18.26
C ASP A 293 13.96 -3.19 17.14
N TYR A 294 13.66 -4.47 17.34
CA TYR A 294 12.86 -5.28 16.40
C TYR A 294 11.33 -5.08 16.56
N GLU A 295 10.88 -4.20 17.46
CA GLU A 295 9.46 -3.93 17.75
C GLU A 295 8.67 -5.16 18.24
N GLU A 296 9.35 -6.12 18.89
CA GLU A 296 8.77 -7.37 19.40
C GLU A 296 8.78 -7.43 20.96
N PRO A 297 8.09 -6.50 21.65
CA PRO A 297 8.10 -6.41 23.11
C PRO A 297 7.38 -7.58 23.79
N ALA A 298 6.44 -8.23 23.12
CA ALA A 298 5.68 -9.35 23.67
C ALA A 298 6.59 -10.53 24.07
N ILE A 299 7.54 -10.87 23.20
CA ILE A 299 8.46 -12.00 23.41
C ILE A 299 9.33 -11.77 24.66
N TYR A 300 9.85 -10.54 24.82
CA TYR A 300 10.64 -10.17 26.00
C TYR A 300 9.79 -10.17 27.27
N ASN A 301 8.61 -9.55 27.21
CA ASN A 301 7.73 -9.39 28.36
C ASN A 301 7.26 -10.74 28.91
N ASP A 302 6.93 -11.68 28.04
CA ASP A 302 6.54 -13.04 28.43
C ASP A 302 7.70 -13.79 29.07
N PHE A 303 8.90 -13.66 28.51
CA PHE A 303 10.10 -14.27 29.10
C PHE A 303 10.40 -13.70 30.50
N VAL A 304 10.40 -12.37 30.68
CA VAL A 304 10.72 -11.76 31.98
C VAL A 304 9.67 -12.10 33.04
N ARG A 305 8.39 -12.20 32.68
CA ARG A 305 7.34 -12.72 33.59
C ARG A 305 7.61 -14.16 34.01
N GLN A 306 7.97 -15.03 33.06
CA GLN A 306 8.31 -16.41 33.35
C GLN A 306 9.55 -16.52 34.24
N LEU A 307 10.59 -15.74 33.95
CA LEU A 307 11.83 -15.70 34.72
C LEU A 307 11.56 -15.26 36.17
N LYS A 308 10.77 -14.19 36.37
CA LYS A 308 10.35 -13.75 37.71
C LYS A 308 9.58 -14.85 38.45
N GLY A 309 8.65 -15.54 37.78
CA GLY A 309 7.91 -16.66 38.36
C GLY A 309 8.82 -17.82 38.80
N LYS A 310 9.81 -18.18 37.98
CA LYS A 310 10.79 -19.23 38.30
C LYS A 310 11.71 -18.86 39.47
N MET A 311 12.09 -17.58 39.58
CA MET A 311 12.87 -17.07 40.73
C MET A 311 12.07 -17.12 42.04
N LEU A 312 10.77 -16.80 41.99
CA LEU A 312 9.89 -16.82 43.17
C LEU A 312 9.55 -18.23 43.67
N ARG A 313 9.51 -19.21 42.76
CA ARG A 313 9.28 -20.63 43.09
C ARG A 313 10.56 -21.37 43.48
N GLU A 314 11.69 -20.67 43.59
CA GLU A 314 13.02 -21.23 43.95
C GLU A 314 13.54 -22.32 42.99
N GLU A 315 12.98 -22.40 41.78
CA GLU A 315 13.29 -23.43 40.77
C GLU A 315 14.69 -23.26 40.14
N LEU A 316 15.34 -22.11 40.37
CA LEU A 316 16.64 -21.74 39.79
C LEU A 316 17.80 -21.82 40.80
N GLY A 317 17.74 -22.80 41.72
CA GLY A 317 18.80 -23.11 42.67
C GLY A 317 18.82 -22.23 43.92
N GLY A 318 17.65 -21.98 44.52
CA GLY A 318 17.49 -21.30 45.82
C GLY A 318 16.95 -19.87 45.73
N ASP A 319 17.05 -19.12 46.84
CA ASP A 319 16.56 -17.74 46.94
C ASP A 319 17.45 -16.78 46.13
N ARG A 320 16.91 -16.27 45.01
CA ARG A 320 17.59 -15.36 44.08
C ARG A 320 17.11 -13.91 44.19
N ARG A 321 16.57 -13.49 45.35
CA ARG A 321 16.13 -12.11 45.62
C ARG A 321 17.18 -11.04 45.31
N GLU A 322 18.46 -11.34 45.55
CA GLU A 322 19.56 -10.41 45.25
C GLU A 322 19.72 -10.17 43.75
N LEU A 323 19.55 -11.20 42.91
CA LEU A 323 19.55 -11.05 41.46
C LEU A 323 18.39 -10.18 40.98
N TRP A 324 17.19 -10.38 41.57
CA TRP A 324 16.02 -9.53 41.26
C TRP A 324 16.25 -8.07 41.68
N TRP A 325 16.99 -7.81 42.76
CA TRP A 325 17.41 -6.46 43.13
C TRP A 325 18.33 -5.82 42.06
N PHE A 326 19.27 -6.57 41.50
CA PHE A 326 20.11 -6.08 40.40
C PHE A 326 19.33 -5.83 39.12
N VAL A 327 18.34 -6.67 38.79
CA VAL A 327 17.42 -6.47 37.65
C VAL A 327 16.63 -5.16 37.82
N ARG A 328 16.14 -4.86 39.03
CA ARG A 328 15.50 -3.57 39.34
C ARG A 328 16.46 -2.39 39.20
N LYS A 329 17.68 -2.53 39.72
CA LYS A 329 18.72 -1.49 39.62
C LYS A 329 19.07 -1.19 38.14
N GLY A 330 19.08 -2.23 37.30
CA GLY A 330 19.29 -2.11 35.85
C GLY A 330 18.06 -1.67 35.05
N LYS A 331 16.91 -1.44 35.69
CA LYS A 331 15.61 -1.11 35.03
C LYS A 331 15.22 -2.12 33.92
N LEU A 332 15.57 -3.39 34.09
CA LEU A 332 15.33 -4.44 33.09
C LEU A 332 13.92 -5.05 33.16
N GLY A 333 12.92 -4.24 33.54
CA GLY A 333 11.53 -4.64 33.65
C GLY A 333 10.81 -4.75 32.31
N LEU A 334 9.48 -4.89 32.36
CA LEU A 334 8.63 -4.97 31.18
C LEU A 334 8.82 -3.75 30.26
N ILE A 335 8.73 -3.98 28.96
CA ILE A 335 8.75 -2.95 27.92
C ILE A 335 7.33 -2.38 27.82
N GLY A 336 7.17 -1.11 28.21
CA GLY A 336 5.89 -0.40 28.18
C GLY A 336 5.61 0.28 26.84
N LYS A 337 4.38 0.75 26.69
CA LYS A 337 3.85 1.44 25.50
C LYS A 337 4.54 2.77 25.19
N SER A 338 5.17 3.41 26.17
CA SER A 338 5.95 4.63 25.96
C SER A 338 7.31 4.37 25.29
N GLU A 339 7.84 3.15 25.42
CA GLU A 339 9.08 2.73 24.77
C GLU A 339 8.83 2.15 23.39
N VAL A 340 7.76 1.37 23.22
CA VAL A 340 7.38 0.76 21.93
C VAL A 340 5.86 0.77 21.77
N ASP A 341 5.37 1.34 20.67
CA ASP A 341 3.94 1.44 20.35
C ASP A 341 3.25 0.06 20.17
N SER A 342 4.03 -0.98 19.83
CA SER A 342 3.52 -2.36 19.72
C SER A 342 3.31 -3.04 21.07
N SER A 343 3.73 -2.43 22.18
CA SER A 343 3.48 -2.97 23.53
C SER A 343 2.06 -2.66 24.00
N THR A 344 1.40 -3.66 24.57
CA THR A 344 0.07 -3.55 25.18
C THR A 344 0.12 -3.14 26.66
N ILE A 345 1.31 -2.96 27.22
CA ILE A 345 1.53 -2.74 28.66
C ILE A 345 1.63 -1.24 28.95
N GLU A 346 0.80 -0.75 29.87
CA GLU A 346 0.82 0.63 30.33
C GLU A 346 1.99 0.86 31.33
N GLU A 347 2.49 2.09 31.43
CA GLU A 347 3.68 2.40 32.26
C GLU A 347 3.48 2.07 33.75
N GLU A 348 2.26 2.21 34.26
CA GLU A 348 1.91 1.88 35.64
C GLU A 348 2.09 0.37 35.92
N GLU A 349 1.66 -0.49 34.98
CA GLU A 349 1.82 -1.94 35.09
C GLU A 349 3.31 -2.36 35.06
N ALA A 350 4.12 -1.69 34.23
CA ALA A 350 5.56 -1.95 34.17
C ALA A 350 6.29 -1.55 35.47
N GLN A 351 5.87 -0.44 36.10
CA GLN A 351 6.42 0.01 37.37
C GLN A 351 5.98 -0.86 38.55
N GLU A 352 4.71 -1.27 38.60
CA GLU A 352 4.20 -2.22 39.60
C GLU A 352 4.91 -3.56 39.52
N PHE A 353 5.16 -4.06 38.30
CA PHE A 353 5.89 -5.31 38.09
C PHE A 353 7.31 -5.27 38.66
N LEU A 354 7.99 -4.12 38.57
CA LEU A 354 9.32 -3.92 39.17
C LEU A 354 9.25 -3.73 40.70
N ALA A 355 8.17 -3.13 41.22
CA ALA A 355 7.98 -2.89 42.65
C ALA A 355 7.60 -4.16 43.43
N ALA A 356 6.84 -5.06 42.82
CA ALA A 356 6.36 -6.30 43.46
C ALA A 356 7.54 -7.26 43.77
N ASN A 357 7.68 -7.61 45.06
CA ASN A 357 8.66 -8.57 45.57
C ASN A 357 8.27 -10.00 45.29
#